data_AF-A0A685BYX9-F1
#
_entry.id   AF-A0A685BYX9-F1
#
_cell.length_a   1.000
_cell.length_b   1.000
_cell.length_c   1.000
_cell.angle_alpha   90.00
_cell.angle_beta   90.00
_cell.angle_gamma   90.00
#
_symmetry.space_group_name_H-M   'P 1'
#
loop_
_entity.id
_entity.type
_entity.pdbx_description
1 polymer ?
#
loop_
_entity_poly.entity_id
_entity_poly.type
_entity_poly.pdbx_seq_one_letter_code
_entity_poly.pdbx_strand_id
1 'polypeptide(L)' 'MAKHAIDELLQAYQKNRNQFAVNQQINPNTVNNYAKRNTKVEKIPSDVLNALAKELNISMDEVYEQLLKYQSEN' A
#
# COMPACT_ATOMS: atom_id res chain seq x y z
N MET A 1 11.79 -5.07 -12.79
CA MET A 1 11.80 -5.01 -11.31
C MET A 1 10.38 -5.29 -10.88
N ALA A 2 10.15 -6.35 -10.11
CA ALA A 2 8.83 -6.63 -9.56
C ALA A 2 8.39 -5.44 -8.71
N LYS A 3 7.18 -4.92 -8.98
CA LYS A 3 6.61 -3.84 -8.19
C LYS A 3 5.94 -4.48 -6.98
N HIS A 4 6.05 -3.83 -5.83
CA HIS A 4 5.36 -4.29 -4.64
C HIS A 4 3.85 -4.05 -4.75
N ALA A 5 3.03 -4.87 -4.08
CA ALA A 5 1.57 -4.72 -4.11
C ALA A 5 1.08 -3.30 -3.74
N ILE A 6 1.73 -2.64 -2.76
CA ILE A 6 1.42 -1.24 -2.41
C ILE A 6 1.68 -0.28 -3.59
N ASP A 7 2.76 -0.49 -4.35
CA ASP A 7 3.09 0.36 -5.48
C ASP A 7 2.09 0.17 -6.62
N GLU A 8 1.65 -1.06 -6.87
CA GLU A 8 0.63 -1.34 -7.88
C GLU A 8 -0.72 -0.76 -7.50
N LEU A 9 -1.14 -0.95 -6.26
CA LEU A 9 -2.37 -0.36 -5.73
C LEU A 9 -2.35 1.17 -5.88
N LEU A 10 -1.29 1.84 -5.41
CA LEU A 10 -1.20 3.29 -5.52
C LEU A 10 -1.15 3.74 -6.99
N GLN A 11 -0.45 3.01 -7.85
CA GLN A 11 -0.40 3.31 -9.28
C GLN A 11 -1.77 3.18 -9.96
N ALA A 12 -2.58 2.18 -9.60
CA ALA A 12 -3.92 1.99 -10.14
C ALA A 12 -4.84 3.19 -9.86
N TYR A 13 -4.62 3.87 -8.74
CA TYR A 13 -5.32 5.10 -8.34
C TYR A 13 -4.56 6.38 -8.68
N GLN A 14 -3.51 6.29 -9.51
CA GLN A 14 -2.67 7.42 -9.93
C GLN A 14 -2.04 8.21 -8.77
N LYS A 15 -1.73 7.53 -7.67
CA LYS A 15 -1.10 8.10 -6.47
C LYS A 15 0.37 7.69 -6.35
N ASN A 16 1.14 8.51 -5.65
CA ASN A 16 2.54 8.25 -5.34
C ASN A 16 2.72 7.82 -3.88
N ARG A 17 3.61 6.86 -3.62
CA ARG A 17 3.96 6.37 -2.28
C ARG A 17 4.40 7.46 -1.31
N ASN A 18 5.24 8.39 -1.74
CA ASN A 18 5.68 9.50 -0.91
C ASN A 18 4.52 10.45 -0.59
N GLN A 19 3.66 10.73 -1.57
CA GLN A 19 2.51 11.60 -1.37
C GLN A 19 1.47 10.97 -0.46
N PHE A 20 1.17 9.68 -0.63
CA PHE A 20 0.35 8.90 0.30
C PHE A 20 0.90 8.96 1.72
N ALA A 21 2.20 8.71 1.91
CA ALA A 21 2.81 8.71 3.23
C ALA A 21 2.68 10.08 3.91
N VAL A 22 2.94 11.18 3.17
CA VAL A 22 2.78 12.54 3.68
C VAL A 22 1.32 12.87 4.00
N ASN A 23 0.38 12.57 3.11
CA ASN A 23 -1.06 12.83 3.29
C ASN A 23 -1.62 12.13 4.53
N GLN A 24 -1.18 10.89 4.77
CA GLN A 24 -1.64 10.07 5.88
C GLN A 24 -0.75 10.19 7.12
N GLN A 25 0.19 11.14 7.14
CA GLN A 25 1.13 11.38 8.25
C GLN A 25 1.95 10.13 8.65
N ILE A 26 2.17 9.22 7.70
CA ILE A 26 3.02 8.05 7.85
C ILE A 26 4.45 8.43 7.47
N ASN A 27 5.44 7.93 8.20
CA ASN A 27 6.84 8.11 7.81
C ASN A 27 7.08 7.52 6.40
N PRO A 28 7.50 8.30 5.40
CA PRO A 28 7.74 7.80 4.03
C PRO A 28 8.72 6.63 3.98
N ASN A 29 9.68 6.58 4.91
CA ASN A 29 10.61 5.46 5.02
C ASN A 29 9.92 4.15 5.40
N THR A 30 8.84 4.19 6.18
CA THR A 30 8.07 3.01 6.57
C THR A 30 7.43 2.36 5.34
N VAL A 31 6.71 3.15 4.53
CA VAL A 31 6.07 2.64 3.31
C VAL A 31 7.11 2.21 2.26
N ASN A 32 8.21 2.96 2.15
CA ASN A 32 9.34 2.60 1.30
C ASN A 32 10.00 1.28 1.73
N ASN A 33 10.12 1.03 3.03
CA ASN A 33 10.70 -0.21 3.55
C ASN A 33 9.80 -1.41 3.25
N TYR A 34 8.47 -1.26 3.31
CA TYR A 34 7.56 -2.35 2.92
C TYR A 34 7.77 -2.77 1.47
N ALA A 35 7.80 -1.80 0.56
CA ALA A 35 8.03 -2.06 -0.86
C ALA A 35 9.43 -2.64 -1.12
N LYS A 36 10.49 -2.03 -0.55
CA LYS A 36 11.88 -2.50 -0.76
C LYS A 36 12.14 -3.90 -0.18
N ARG A 37 11.51 -4.25 0.93
CA ARG A 37 11.67 -5.56 1.58
C ARG A 37 10.71 -6.62 1.03
N ASN A 38 9.92 -6.27 0.03
CA ASN A 38 8.84 -7.11 -0.49
C ASN A 38 7.97 -7.68 0.66
N THR A 39 7.55 -6.80 1.56
CA THR A 39 6.85 -7.20 2.79
C THR A 39 5.50 -7.79 2.43
N LYS A 40 5.27 -9.05 2.81
CA LYS A 40 3.98 -9.69 2.56
C LYS A 40 2.83 -8.86 3.10
N VAL A 41 1.72 -8.82 2.36
CA VAL A 41 0.51 -8.06 2.70
C VAL A 41 0.00 -8.42 4.10
N GLU A 42 0.09 -9.68 4.50
CA GLU A 42 -0.29 -10.19 5.82
C GLU A 42 0.54 -9.58 6.97
N LYS A 43 1.70 -8.98 6.68
CA LYS A 43 2.59 -8.33 7.64
C LYS A 43 2.49 -6.81 7.61
N ILE A 44 1.66 -6.23 6.74
CA ILE A 44 1.43 -4.78 6.71
C ILE A 44 0.56 -4.42 7.93
N PRO A 45 0.95 -3.45 8.76
CA PRO A 45 0.14 -3.02 9.90
C PRO A 45 -1.24 -2.51 9.47
N SER A 46 -2.25 -2.79 10.29
CA SER A 46 -3.63 -2.32 10.08
C SER A 46 -3.73 -0.81 9.91
N ASP A 47 -2.88 -0.03 10.59
CA ASP A 47 -2.86 1.42 10.47
C ASP A 47 -2.51 1.89 9.05
N VAL A 48 -1.64 1.16 8.36
CA VAL A 48 -1.25 1.44 6.97
C VAL A 48 -2.36 1.04 6.01
N LEU A 49 -3.04 -0.08 6.27
CA LEU A 49 -4.22 -0.50 5.49
C LEU A 49 -5.37 0.50 5.63
N ASN A 50 -5.63 0.98 6.85
CA ASN A 50 -6.62 2.01 7.13
C ASN A 50 -6.27 3.35 6.46
N ALA A 51 -4.98 3.74 6.47
CA ALA A 51 -4.52 4.92 5.76
C ALA A 51 -4.71 4.80 4.24
N LEU A 52 -4.44 3.63 3.65
CA LEU A 52 -4.72 3.37 2.24
C LEU A 52 -6.23 3.44 1.96
N ALA A 53 -7.06 2.86 2.82
CA ALA A 53 -8.51 2.88 2.69
C ALA A 53 -9.05 4.32 2.64
N LYS A 54 -8.58 5.17 3.56
CA LYS A 54 -8.91 6.60 3.59
C LYS A 54 -8.42 7.36 2.36
N GLU A 55 -7.18 7.12 1.93
CA GLU A 55 -6.57 7.79 0.79
C GLU A 55 -7.27 7.45 -0.54
N LEU A 56 -7.72 6.20 -0.66
CA LEU A 56 -8.37 5.65 -1.85
C LEU A 56 -9.90 5.77 -1.82
N ASN A 57 -10.46 6.17 -0.67
CA ASN A 57 -11.90 6.25 -0.42
C ASN A 57 -12.63 4.91 -0.69
N ILE A 58 -12.03 3.82 -0.20
CA ILE A 58 -12.58 2.45 -0.25
C ILE A 58 -12.49 1.82 1.14
N SER A 59 -13.11 0.66 1.33
CA SER A 59 -13.05 -0.06 2.62
C SER A 59 -11.67 -0.68 2.86
N MET A 60 -11.34 -0.92 4.14
CA MET A 60 -10.08 -1.57 4.50
C MET A 60 -10.01 -3.03 3.99
N ASP A 61 -11.16 -3.70 3.91
CA ASP A 61 -11.27 -5.06 3.36
C ASP A 61 -10.95 -5.05 1.86
N GLU A 62 -11.51 -4.09 1.10
CA GLU A 62 -11.19 -3.94 -0.33
C GLU A 62 -9.71 -3.61 -0.57
N VAL A 63 -9.10 -2.77 0.27
CA VAL A 63 -7.64 -2.53 0.20
C VAL A 63 -6.88 -3.83 0.39
N TYR A 64 -7.23 -4.60 1.42
CA TYR A 64 -6.52 -5.84 1.75
C TYR A 64 -6.66 -6.88 0.62
N GLU A 65 -7.86 -7.06 0.08
CA GLU A 65 -8.12 -7.95 -1.06
C GLU A 65 -7.35 -7.52 -2.31
N GLN A 66 -7.34 -6.23 -2.65
CA GLN A 66 -6.60 -5.72 -3.80
C GLN A 66 -5.09 -5.92 -3.61
N LEU A 67 -4.55 -5.66 -2.42
CA LEU A 67 -3.14 -5.90 -2.12
C LEU A 67 -2.78 -7.39 -2.25
N LEU A 68 -3.62 -8.30 -1.74
CA LEU A 68 -3.41 -9.74 -1.89
C LEU A 68 -3.42 -10.18 -3.36
N LYS A 69 -4.32 -9.61 -4.16
CA LYS A 69 -4.39 -9.86 -5.60
C LYS A 69 -3.10 -9.43 -6.30
N TYR A 70 -2.66 -8.19 -6.09
CA TYR A 70 -1.41 -7.68 -6.69
C TYR A 70 -0.17 -8.43 -6.21
N GLN A 71 -0.16 -8.93 -4.97
CA GLN A 71 0.91 -9.78 -4.45
C GLN A 71 0.94 -11.16 -5.14
N SER A 72 -0.21 -11.69 -5.54
CA SER A 72 -0.31 -13.02 -6.18
C SER A 72 -0.02 -12.97 -7.68
N GLU A 73 -0.20 -11.80 -8.30
CA GLU A 73 0.07 -11.54 -9.71
C GLU A 73 1.55 -11.19 -10.00
N ASN A 74 2.37 -10.97 -8.95
CA ASN A 74 3.81 -10.67 -9.01
C ASN A 74 4.67 -11.76 -8.36
#